data_AF-A0A845JV16-F1
#
_entry.id   AF-A0A845JV16-F1
#
_cell.length_a   1.000
_cell.length_b   1.000
_cell.length_c   1.000
_cell.angle_alpha   90.00
_cell.angle_beta   90.00
_cell.angle_gamma   90.00
#
_symmetry.space_group_name_H-M   'P 1'
#
loop_
_entity.id
_entity.type
_entity.pdbx_description
1 polymer ?
#
loop_
_entity_poly.entity_id
_entity_poly.type
_entity_poly.pdbx_seq_one_letter_code
_entity_poly.pdbx_strand_id
1 'polypeptide(L)'
;MYELLYCSMATREMKEADILSILEKAREKNSRLGVTGLLVHQKRTNEFLQILEGEKEVVLSLLETIRADKRHKRLNLIHEKE
;
A
#
# COMPACT_ATOMS: atom_id res chain seq x y z
N MET A 1 -5.85 6.64 16.40
CA MET A 1 -6.23 6.18 15.04
C MET A 1 -4.91 6.04 14.33
N TYR A 2 -4.53 4.82 13.99
CA TYR A 2 -3.19 4.53 13.53
C TYR A 2 -3.05 4.88 12.06
N GLU A 3 -1.96 5.56 11.70
CA GLU A 3 -1.62 5.95 10.34
C GLU A 3 -0.20 5.49 10.04
N LEU A 4 0.03 4.93 8.85
CA LEU A 4 1.36 4.66 8.33
C LEU A 4 1.52 5.16 6.90
N LEU A 5 2.70 5.68 6.58
CA LEU A 5 3.13 6.04 5.25
C LEU A 5 4.36 5.23 4.90
N TYR A 6 4.33 4.52 3.77
CA TYR A 6 5.49 3.82 3.25
C TYR A 6 5.72 4.13 1.77
N CYS A 7 6.97 3.94 1.34
CA CYS A 7 7.38 3.96 -0.06
C CYS A 7 7.95 2.61 -0.47
N SER A 8 7.79 2.19 -1.72
CA SER A 8 8.40 0.98 -2.28
C SER A 8 8.64 1.12 -3.78
N MET A 9 9.37 0.18 -4.38
CA MET A 9 9.65 0.16 -5.82
C MET A 9 8.94 -1.00 -6.48
N ALA A 10 8.22 -0.78 -7.58
CA ALA A 10 7.62 -1.87 -8.33
C ALA A 10 8.70 -2.77 -8.96
N THR A 11 8.42 -4.08 -9.05
CA THR A 11 9.38 -5.07 -9.56
C THR A 11 9.43 -5.16 -11.08
N ARG A 12 8.41 -4.61 -11.75
CA ARG A 12 8.30 -4.48 -13.20
C ARG A 12 7.63 -3.16 -13.56
N GLU A 13 7.62 -2.80 -14.83
CA GLU A 13 6.77 -1.71 -15.32
C GLU A 13 5.29 -2.04 -15.06
N MET A 14 4.59 -1.11 -14.43
CA MET A 14 3.16 -1.24 -14.13
C MET A 14 2.36 -0.48 -15.17
N LYS A 15 1.41 -1.16 -15.80
CA LYS A 15 0.41 -0.53 -16.67
C LYS A 15 -0.72 0.01 -15.81
N GLU A 16 -1.48 0.94 -16.35
CA GLU A 16 -2.64 1.52 -15.66
C GLU A 16 -3.64 0.44 -15.19
N ALA A 17 -3.90 -0.57 -16.03
CA ALA A 17 -4.73 -1.71 -15.66
C ALA A 17 -4.20 -2.52 -14.46
N ASP A 18 -2.87 -2.62 -14.29
CA ASP A 18 -2.28 -3.29 -13.13
C ASP A 18 -2.57 -2.51 -11.85
N ILE A 19 -2.48 -1.18 -11.91
CA ILE A 19 -2.77 -0.27 -10.79
C ILE A 19 -4.25 -0.32 -10.44
N LEU A 20 -5.13 -0.28 -11.44
CA LEU A 20 -6.58 -0.40 -11.22
C LEU A 20 -6.95 -1.73 -10.54
N SER A 21 -6.32 -2.84 -10.95
CA SER A 21 -6.53 -4.14 -10.31
C SER A 21 -6.01 -4.18 -8.87
N ILE A 22 -4.92 -3.47 -8.55
CA ILE A 22 -4.47 -3.29 -7.16
C ILE A 22 -5.52 -2.52 -6.37
N LEU A 23 -6.00 -1.39 -6.90
CA LEU A 23 -6.96 -0.52 -6.22
C LEU A 23 -8.30 -1.22 -5.96
N GLU A 24 -8.80 -2.02 -6.90
CA GLU A 24 -10.04 -2.77 -6.75
C GLU A 24 -9.93 -3.76 -5.57
N LYS A 25 -8.90 -4.60 -5.56
CA LYS A 25 -8.64 -5.57 -4.48
C LYS A 25 -8.37 -4.88 -3.14
N ALA A 26 -7.62 -3.78 -3.17
CA ALA A 26 -7.31 -3.01 -1.97
C ALA A 26 -8.59 -2.40 -1.38
N ARG A 27 -9.45 -1.78 -2.18
CA ARG A 27 -10.72 -1.19 -1.70
C ARG A 27 -11.62 -2.23 -1.06
N GLU A 28 -11.78 -3.40 -1.69
CA GLU A 28 -12.60 -4.48 -1.15
C GLU A 28 -12.05 -5.00 0.18
N LYS A 29 -10.74 -5.32 0.24
CA LYS A 29 -10.11 -5.82 1.46
C LYS A 29 -10.12 -4.77 2.57
N ASN A 30 -9.76 -3.53 2.24
CA ASN A 30 -9.68 -2.43 3.19
C ASN A 30 -11.05 -2.09 3.78
N SER A 31 -12.11 -2.09 2.97
CA SER A 31 -13.48 -1.88 3.47
C SER A 31 -13.90 -2.93 4.49
N ARG A 32 -13.57 -4.21 4.27
CA ARG A 32 -13.86 -5.30 5.23
C ARG A 32 -13.05 -5.18 6.53
N LEU A 33 -11.86 -4.59 6.45
CA LEU A 33 -10.94 -4.43 7.58
C LEU A 33 -11.11 -3.07 8.30
N GLY A 34 -11.98 -2.18 7.81
CA GLY A 34 -12.12 -0.83 8.36
C GLY A 34 -10.88 0.05 8.13
N VAL A 35 -10.14 -0.18 7.04
CA VAL A 35 -8.93 0.57 6.68
C VAL A 35 -9.23 1.59 5.59
N THR A 36 -8.67 2.79 5.71
CA THR A 36 -8.70 3.87 4.69
C THR A 36 -7.30 4.22 4.21
N GLY A 37 -7.19 5.14 3.25
CA GLY A 37 -5.91 5.68 2.83
C GLY A 37 -5.82 5.99 1.33
N LEU A 38 -4.58 6.11 0.85
CA LEU A 38 -4.24 6.54 -0.51
C LEU A 38 -3.10 5.68 -1.05
N LEU A 39 -3.17 5.30 -2.34
CA LEU A 39 -2.07 4.69 -3.08
C LEU A 39 -1.72 5.58 -4.28
N VAL A 40 -0.44 5.91 -4.42
CA VAL A 40 0.12 6.63 -5.56
C VAL A 40 1.16 5.76 -6.24
N HIS A 41 1.12 5.68 -7.57
CA HIS A 41 2.18 5.08 -8.38
C HIS A 41 2.79 6.15 -9.29
N GLN A 42 4.10 6.38 -9.15
CA GLN A 42 4.83 7.31 -9.99
C GLN A 42 5.48 6.55 -11.16
N LYS A 43 4.84 6.55 -12.33
CA LYS A 43 5.29 5.79 -13.51
C LYS A 43 6.76 6.01 -13.91
N ARG A 44 7.30 7.23 -13.74
CA ARG A 44 8.68 7.59 -14.14
C ARG A 44 9.74 6.95 -13.25
N THR A 45 9.53 6.93 -11.95
CA THR A 45 10.46 6.32 -10.97
C THR A 45 10.10 4.87 -10.67
N ASN A 46 8.90 4.45 -11.09
CA ASN A 46 8.30 3.15 -10.83
C ASN A 46 8.14 2.87 -9.32
N GLU A 47 7.83 3.92 -8.57
CA GLU A 47 7.67 3.87 -7.11
C GLU A 47 6.20 3.87 -6.70
N PHE A 48 5.91 3.23 -5.58
CA PHE A 48 4.65 3.33 -4.87
C PHE A 48 4.84 4.16 -3.62
N LEU A 49 3.88 5.04 -3.35
CA LEU A 49 3.71 5.71 -2.07
C LEU A 49 2.32 5.37 -1.57
N GLN A 50 2.20 4.88 -0.33
CA GLN A 50 0.91 4.48 0.20
C GLN A 50 0.74 4.90 1.66
N ILE A 51 -0.43 5.46 1.95
CA ILE A 51 -0.93 5.75 3.28
C ILE A 51 -1.97 4.69 3.64
N LEU A 52 -1.90 4.16 4.86
CA LEU A 52 -2.89 3.27 5.44
C LEU A 52 -3.31 3.81 6.81
N GLU A 53 -4.62 3.88 7.04
CA GLU A 53 -5.22 4.43 8.25
C GLU A 53 -6.23 3.43 8.82
N GLY A 54 -6.25 3.23 10.13
CA GLY A 54 -7.19 2.31 10.78
C GLY A 54 -6.81 1.94 12.20
N GLU A 55 -7.25 0.75 12.62
CA GLU A 55 -6.79 0.13 13.87
C GLU A 55 -5.36 -0.42 13.70
N LYS A 56 -4.54 -0.26 14.74
CA LYS A 56 -3.07 -0.44 14.65
C LYS A 56 -2.69 -1.87 14.25
N GLU A 57 -3.26 -2.85 14.92
CA GLU A 57 -3.01 -4.26 14.70
C GLU A 57 -3.46 -4.70 13.30
N VAL A 58 -4.63 -4.22 12.86
CA VAL A 58 -5.14 -4.45 11.50
C VAL A 58 -4.21 -3.85 10.44
N VAL A 59 -3.78 -2.60 10.64
CA VAL A 59 -2.92 -1.90 9.70
C VAL A 59 -1.54 -2.57 9.61
N LEU A 60 -0.93 -2.94 10.74
CA LEU A 60 0.35 -3.65 10.76
C LEU A 60 0.26 -5.04 10.10
N SER A 61 -0.83 -5.78 10.34
CA SER A 61 -1.08 -7.07 9.69
C SER A 61 -1.26 -6.94 8.17
N LEU A 62 -1.97 -5.89 7.73
CA LEU A 62 -2.12 -5.56 6.32
C LEU A 62 -0.77 -5.19 5.68
N LEU A 63 0.06 -4.42 6.38
CA LEU A 63 1.39 -4.04 5.93
C LEU A 63 2.28 -5.26 5.70
N GLU A 64 2.21 -6.29 6.54
CA GLU A 64 2.99 -7.53 6.33
C GLU A 64 2.50 -8.32 5.10
N THR A 65 1.20 -8.33 4.84
CA THR A 65 0.67 -8.89 3.59
C THR A 65 1.21 -8.13 2.37
N ILE A 66 1.23 -6.80 2.47
CA ILE A 66 1.76 -5.93 1.42
C ILE A 66 3.26 -6.16 1.25
N ARG A 67 4.04 -6.25 2.33
CA ARG A 67 5.50 -6.47 2.31
C ARG A 67 5.89 -7.74 1.54
N ALA A 68 5.06 -8.78 1.60
CA ALA A 68 5.26 -10.04 0.88
C ALA A 68 4.83 -10.02 -0.59
N ASP A 69 4.19 -8.94 -1.06
CA ASP A 69 3.67 -8.83 -2.42
C ASP A 69 4.81 -8.70 -3.44
N LYS A 70 4.88 -9.68 -4.37
CA LYS A 70 5.92 -9.77 -5.40
C LYS A 70 5.89 -8.62 -6.42
N ARG A 71 4.85 -7.79 -6.44
CA ARG A 71 4.71 -6.65 -7.35
C ARG A 71 5.60 -5.46 -6.96
N HIS A 72 6.13 -5.43 -5.74
CA HIS A 72 7.06 -4.40 -5.28
C HIS A 72 8.18 -4.97 -4.40
N LYS A 73 9.17 -4.13 -4.09
CA LYS A 73 10.33 -4.45 -3.28
C LYS A 73 10.84 -3.18 -2.59
N ARG A 74 11.77 -3.35 -1.66
CA ARG A 74 12.42 -2.24 -0.93
C ARG A 74 11.40 -1.33 -0.24
N LEU A 75 10.43 -1.95 0.42
CA LEU A 75 9.47 -1.21 1.25
C LEU A 75 10.24 -0.50 2.36
N ASN A 76 10.07 0.82 2.42
CA ASN A 76 10.64 1.69 3.43
C ASN A 76 9.51 2.43 4.15
N LEU A 77 9.45 2.28 5.46
CA LEU A 77 8.52 3.03 6.30
C LEU A 77 9.03 4.47 6.40
N ILE A 78 8.17 5.43 6.04
CA ILE A 78 8.50 6.86 6.06
C ILE A 78 7.97 7.51 7.34
N HIS A 79 6.76 7.11 7.75
CA HIS A 79 6.10 7.66 8.92
C HIS A 79 5.13 6.64 9.53
N GLU A 80 5.00 6.70 10.85
CA GLU A 80 3.91 6.06 11.60
C GLU A 80 3.45 7.00 12.72
N LYS A 81 2.14 7.01 12.99
CA LYS A 81 1.52 7.81 14.04
C LYS A 81 0.36 7.04 14.67
N GLU A 82 0.20 7.21 15.98
CA GLU A 82 -0.85 6.59 16.80
C GLU A 82 -2.04 7.52 17.06
#